data_AF-A0A853M3J0-F1
#
_entry.id   AF-A0A853M3J0-F1
#
_cell.length_a   1.000
_cell.length_b   1.000
_cell.length_c   1.000
_cell.angle_alpha   90.00
_cell.angle_beta   90.00
_cell.angle_gamma   90.00
#
_symmetry.space_group_name_H-M   'P 1'
#
loop_
_entity.id
_entity.type
_entity.pdbx_description
1 polymer ?
#
loop_
_entity_poly.entity_id
_entity_poly.type
_entity_poly.pdbx_seq_one_letter_code
_entity_poly.pdbx_strand_id
1 'polypeptide(L)'
;MSDKRTTLDEAVAQLRSGMTIGIGGWGSRRKPMAFVRALLRTDITDLTVVTYGGPDLGLLCSAGKVKRVYYGFVSLDSPPFYDPWFAKARANGAIEAREMDEGMLRCGLQAAAQRLPFLPIRAGLGSSVLDFWEGELQTVTSPYPAPGGGHETLIAMPALRLDAAFAHLNLGDAQGNAAYTGIDPYFDDLFLMAAEKRFLSVERVVPTQELVKAVPPQALLVNRMMVDGVVEAPGGAHFTTAAPDYGRDEKFQRHYAEAASTDEGWQQFVQTFLSGSEEDYQAAVRAFKEEASS
;
A
#
# COMPACT_ATOMS: atom_id res chain seq x y z
N MET A 1 15.43 25.21 0.18
CA MET A 1 14.67 23.98 0.52
C MET A 1 15.04 22.93 -0.52
N SER A 2 15.22 21.66 -0.14
CA SER A 2 15.71 20.62 -1.07
C SER A 2 14.62 20.22 -2.07
N ASP A 3 14.99 20.13 -3.34
CA ASP A 3 14.19 19.46 -4.36
C ASP A 3 14.27 17.95 -4.12
N LYS A 4 13.11 17.30 -3.94
CA LYS A 4 12.99 15.87 -3.67
C LYS A 4 12.47 15.09 -4.87
N ARG A 5 12.32 15.74 -6.03
CA ARG A 5 11.87 15.04 -7.23
C ARG A 5 12.87 13.97 -7.63
N THR A 6 12.36 12.80 -7.95
CA THR A 6 13.12 11.61 -8.36
C THR A 6 12.28 10.80 -9.33
N THR A 7 12.82 9.70 -9.86
CA THR A 7 12.09 8.76 -10.71
C THR A 7 11.59 7.55 -9.91
N LEU A 8 10.66 6.77 -10.49
CA LEU A 8 10.22 5.50 -9.91
C LEU A 8 11.42 4.56 -9.67
N ASP A 9 12.31 4.45 -10.65
CA ASP A 9 13.46 3.53 -10.63
C ASP A 9 14.51 3.97 -9.60
N GLU A 10 14.79 5.27 -9.50
CA GLU A 10 15.70 5.82 -8.48
C GLU A 10 15.15 5.62 -7.05
N ALA A 11 13.83 5.73 -6.86
CA ALA A 11 13.21 5.49 -5.57
C ALA A 11 13.33 4.01 -5.17
N VAL A 12 12.95 3.07 -6.04
CA VAL A 12 13.05 1.62 -5.74
C VAL A 12 14.51 1.15 -5.64
N ALA A 13 15.45 1.79 -6.34
CA ALA A 13 16.89 1.50 -6.22
C ALA A 13 17.46 1.80 -4.82
N GLN A 14 16.73 2.51 -3.95
CA GLN A 14 17.10 2.72 -2.55
C GLN A 14 16.65 1.58 -1.62
N LEU A 15 15.88 0.63 -2.12
CA LEU A 15 15.37 -0.51 -1.37
C LEU A 15 16.27 -1.74 -1.51
N ARG A 16 16.14 -2.70 -0.61
CA ARG A 16 16.93 -3.93 -0.57
C ARG A 16 16.03 -5.12 -0.24
N SER A 17 16.44 -6.31 -0.65
CA SER A 17 15.77 -7.55 -0.24
C SER A 17 15.73 -7.69 1.28
N GLY A 18 14.69 -8.30 1.81
CA GLY A 18 14.49 -8.45 3.25
C GLY A 18 13.85 -7.24 3.96
N MET A 19 13.63 -6.12 3.27
CA MET A 19 12.99 -4.94 3.86
C MET A 19 11.52 -5.17 4.23
N THR A 20 11.08 -4.47 5.26
CA THR A 20 9.68 -4.26 5.61
C THR A 20 9.14 -3.02 4.90
N ILE A 21 8.23 -3.21 3.96
CA ILE A 21 7.69 -2.14 3.11
C ILE A 21 6.20 -1.95 3.40
N GLY A 22 5.83 -0.71 3.75
CA GLY A 22 4.44 -0.28 3.81
C GLY A 22 3.91 0.18 2.45
N ILE A 23 2.70 -0.24 2.10
CA ILE A 23 2.05 0.16 0.86
C ILE A 23 0.72 0.84 1.22
N GLY A 24 0.64 2.15 0.96
CA GLY A 24 -0.53 2.98 1.17
C GLY A 24 -1.71 2.61 0.27
N GLY A 25 -2.72 3.47 0.27
CA GLY A 25 -4.04 3.17 -0.29
C GLY A 25 -4.75 2.05 0.46
N TRP A 26 -5.83 1.53 -0.12
CA TRP A 26 -6.70 0.56 0.52
C TRP A 26 -7.36 -0.33 -0.52
N GLY A 27 -7.20 -1.65 -0.44
CA GLY A 27 -7.82 -2.56 -1.40
C GLY A 27 -7.46 -2.18 -2.84
N SER A 28 -8.46 -2.03 -3.70
CA SER A 28 -8.28 -1.48 -5.05
C SER A 28 -8.65 0.02 -5.09
N ARG A 29 -8.00 0.80 -4.22
CA ARG A 29 -8.19 2.26 -4.08
C ARG A 29 -6.86 2.95 -3.79
N ARG A 30 -6.50 3.88 -4.67
CA ARG A 30 -5.32 4.76 -4.67
C ARG A 30 -4.03 4.05 -4.28
N LYS A 31 -3.87 2.81 -4.74
CA LYS A 31 -2.63 2.07 -4.53
C LYS A 31 -1.51 2.72 -5.33
N PRO A 32 -0.28 2.81 -4.81
CA PRO A 32 0.88 3.31 -5.56
C PRO A 32 1.38 2.26 -6.58
N MET A 33 0.52 1.90 -7.54
CA MET A 33 0.74 0.79 -8.45
C MET A 33 1.96 0.99 -9.37
N ALA A 34 2.29 2.23 -9.71
CA ALA A 34 3.52 2.54 -10.46
C ALA A 34 4.79 2.19 -9.67
N PHE A 35 4.83 2.43 -8.35
CA PHE A 35 5.93 1.96 -7.49
C PHE A 35 5.94 0.43 -7.39
N VAL A 36 4.78 -0.21 -7.30
CA VAL A 36 4.68 -1.68 -7.30
C VAL A 36 5.25 -2.25 -8.59
N ARG A 37 4.87 -1.72 -9.76
CA ARG A 37 5.43 -2.11 -11.07
C ARG A 37 6.94 -1.85 -11.15
N ALA A 38 7.42 -0.72 -10.64
CA ALA A 38 8.85 -0.44 -10.57
C ALA A 38 9.60 -1.47 -9.71
N LEU A 39 9.05 -1.83 -8.56
CA LEU A 39 9.61 -2.88 -7.71
C LEU A 39 9.60 -4.25 -8.40
N LEU A 40 8.55 -4.57 -9.18
CA LEU A 40 8.47 -5.79 -9.99
C LEU A 40 9.63 -5.94 -11.00
N ARG A 41 10.13 -4.82 -11.54
CA ARG A 41 11.27 -4.82 -12.48
C ARG A 41 12.63 -5.08 -11.84
N THR A 42 12.73 -5.01 -10.51
CA THR A 42 13.99 -5.23 -9.78
C THR A 42 14.19 -6.71 -9.42
N ASP A 43 15.38 -7.06 -8.96
CA ASP A 43 15.71 -8.36 -8.36
C ASP A 43 15.38 -8.43 -6.85
N ILE A 44 14.82 -7.37 -6.27
CA ILE A 44 14.48 -7.30 -4.84
C ILE A 44 13.41 -8.34 -4.49
N THR A 45 13.64 -9.09 -3.42
CA THR A 45 12.77 -10.17 -2.94
C THR A 45 12.80 -10.27 -1.40
N ASP A 46 12.23 -11.33 -0.84
CA ASP A 46 12.18 -11.62 0.60
C ASP A 46 11.52 -10.49 1.42
N LEU A 47 10.58 -9.78 0.82
CA LEU A 47 9.96 -8.61 1.43
C LEU A 47 8.98 -9.00 2.52
N THR A 48 8.96 -8.20 3.59
CA THR A 48 7.84 -8.15 4.51
C THR A 48 6.93 -7.00 4.08
N VAL A 49 5.67 -7.27 3.76
CA VAL A 49 4.74 -6.25 3.27
C VAL A 49 3.72 -5.89 4.35
N VAL A 50 3.49 -4.60 4.58
CA VAL A 50 2.46 -4.07 5.48
C VAL A 50 1.44 -3.31 4.65
N THR A 51 0.18 -3.76 4.57
CA THR A 51 -0.78 -3.18 3.62
C THR A 51 -2.24 -3.44 4.00
N TYR A 52 -3.12 -2.49 3.65
CA TYR A 52 -4.53 -2.78 3.38
C TYR A 52 -4.63 -3.37 1.98
N GLY A 53 -4.50 -4.69 1.86
CA GLY A 53 -4.09 -5.34 0.63
C GLY A 53 -5.13 -5.31 -0.49
N GLY A 54 -4.65 -5.21 -1.72
CA GLY A 54 -5.41 -5.41 -2.96
C GLY A 54 -4.48 -5.91 -4.07
N PRO A 55 -4.60 -5.37 -5.31
CA PRO A 55 -3.77 -5.82 -6.43
C PRO A 55 -2.28 -5.47 -6.28
N ASP A 56 -1.92 -4.54 -5.40
CA ASP A 56 -0.54 -4.25 -5.02
C ASP A 56 0.15 -5.51 -4.48
N LEU A 57 -0.47 -6.16 -3.49
CA LEU A 57 0.05 -7.37 -2.88
C LEU A 57 0.01 -8.55 -3.86
N GLY A 58 -1.07 -8.65 -4.66
CA GLY A 58 -1.19 -9.67 -5.69
C GLY A 58 -0.04 -9.65 -6.70
N LEU A 59 0.30 -8.48 -7.23
CA LEU A 59 1.45 -8.32 -8.14
C LEU A 59 2.79 -8.69 -7.50
N LEU A 60 3.00 -8.38 -6.21
CA LEU A 60 4.22 -8.79 -5.53
C LEU A 60 4.28 -10.30 -5.31
N CYS A 61 3.14 -10.92 -4.98
CA CYS A 61 3.01 -12.37 -4.86
C CYS A 61 3.25 -13.10 -6.19
N SER A 62 2.75 -12.57 -7.31
CA SER A 62 2.95 -13.18 -8.64
C SER A 62 4.41 -13.22 -9.07
N ALA A 63 5.22 -12.28 -8.58
CA ALA A 63 6.65 -12.21 -8.81
C ALA A 63 7.49 -12.91 -7.72
N GLY A 64 6.85 -13.59 -6.76
CA GLY A 64 7.54 -14.32 -5.68
C GLY A 64 8.36 -13.41 -4.75
N LYS A 65 8.01 -12.12 -4.65
CA LYS A 65 8.80 -11.12 -3.92
C LYS A 65 8.50 -11.05 -2.42
N VAL A 66 7.41 -11.70 -1.99
CA VAL A 66 6.86 -11.56 -0.64
C VAL A 66 7.23 -12.79 0.20
N LYS A 67 7.87 -12.56 1.35
CA LYS A 67 8.11 -13.58 2.37
C LYS A 67 7.04 -13.54 3.46
N ARG A 68 6.67 -12.35 3.93
CA ARG A 68 5.73 -12.15 5.03
C ARG A 68 4.76 -11.01 4.73
N VAL A 69 3.52 -11.10 5.22
CA VAL A 69 2.52 -10.03 5.08
C VAL A 69 1.83 -9.74 6.41
N TYR A 70 1.79 -8.46 6.79
CA TYR A 70 0.93 -7.90 7.83
C TYR A 70 -0.23 -7.17 7.15
N TYR A 71 -1.45 -7.68 7.31
CA TYR A 71 -2.62 -7.16 6.60
C TYR A 71 -3.91 -7.29 7.41
N GLY A 72 -4.82 -6.34 7.22
CA GLY A 72 -6.19 -6.39 7.75
C GLY A 72 -7.15 -7.19 6.87
N PHE A 73 -6.96 -7.10 5.55
CA PHE A 73 -7.69 -7.85 4.54
C PHE A 73 -6.89 -7.81 3.22
N VAL A 74 -7.31 -8.61 2.23
CA VAL A 74 -6.90 -8.47 0.83
C VAL A 74 -8.13 -8.49 -0.07
N SER A 75 -8.37 -7.42 -0.83
CA SER A 75 -9.58 -7.27 -1.64
C SER A 75 -9.33 -6.46 -2.91
N LEU A 76 -9.92 -6.92 -4.01
CA LEU A 76 -10.04 -6.19 -5.27
C LEU A 76 -11.21 -5.19 -5.26
N ASP A 77 -12.04 -5.16 -4.22
CA ASP A 77 -13.24 -4.32 -4.04
C ASP A 77 -14.36 -4.51 -5.08
N SER A 78 -14.11 -5.23 -6.17
CA SER A 78 -15.10 -5.63 -7.18
C SER A 78 -14.85 -7.09 -7.59
N PRO A 79 -15.84 -7.78 -8.20
CA PRO A 79 -15.67 -9.17 -8.61
C PRO A 79 -14.39 -9.40 -9.42
N PRO A 80 -13.60 -10.46 -9.12
CA PRO A 80 -13.94 -11.60 -8.26
C PRO A 80 -13.72 -11.41 -6.74
N PHE A 81 -13.48 -10.17 -6.28
CA PHE A 81 -13.21 -9.74 -4.90
C PHE A 81 -11.89 -10.24 -4.31
N TYR A 82 -11.59 -11.53 -4.42
CA TYR A 82 -10.32 -12.08 -3.96
C TYR A 82 -9.24 -11.84 -5.00
N ASP A 83 -8.06 -11.40 -4.55
CA ASP A 83 -6.89 -11.32 -5.42
C ASP A 83 -6.36 -12.75 -5.69
N PRO A 84 -6.29 -13.19 -6.96
CA PRO A 84 -5.94 -14.58 -7.29
C PRO A 84 -4.47 -14.92 -6.98
N TRP A 85 -3.56 -13.95 -7.08
CA TRP A 85 -2.13 -14.19 -6.82
C TRP A 85 -1.84 -14.28 -5.33
N PHE A 86 -2.47 -13.43 -4.53
CA PHE A 86 -2.45 -13.57 -3.08
C PHE A 86 -3.06 -14.90 -2.64
N ALA A 87 -4.22 -15.28 -3.19
CA ALA A 87 -4.88 -16.55 -2.86
C ALA A 87 -3.98 -17.76 -3.17
N LYS A 88 -3.33 -17.79 -4.34
CA LYS A 88 -2.35 -18.83 -4.71
C LYS A 88 -1.18 -18.87 -3.73
N ALA A 89 -0.59 -17.72 -3.40
CA ALA A 89 0.53 -17.64 -2.47
C ALA A 89 0.17 -18.15 -1.06
N ARG A 90 -1.03 -17.80 -0.56
CA ARG A 90 -1.55 -18.32 0.72
C ARG A 90 -1.78 -19.82 0.68
N ALA A 91 -2.46 -20.33 -0.35
CA ALA A 91 -2.81 -21.74 -0.48
C ALA A 91 -1.57 -22.65 -0.57
N ASN A 92 -0.51 -22.17 -1.21
CA ASN A 92 0.74 -22.90 -1.36
C ASN A 92 1.71 -22.73 -0.17
N GLY A 93 1.33 -21.98 0.87
CA GLY A 93 2.19 -21.70 2.02
C GLY A 93 3.44 -20.88 1.66
N ALA A 94 3.40 -20.11 0.58
CA ALA A 94 4.54 -19.33 0.09
C ALA A 94 4.80 -18.05 0.91
N ILE A 95 3.82 -17.61 1.71
CA ILE A 95 3.91 -16.41 2.54
C ILE A 95 3.56 -16.69 4.00
N GLU A 96 4.33 -16.08 4.89
CA GLU A 96 4.04 -16.00 6.32
C GLU A 96 2.96 -14.93 6.55
N ALA A 97 1.79 -15.32 7.04
CA ALA A 97 0.67 -14.39 7.26
C ALA A 97 0.61 -13.95 8.73
N ARG A 98 0.70 -12.65 8.95
CA ARG A 98 0.37 -11.97 10.23
C ARG A 98 -0.95 -11.23 10.04
N GLU A 99 -1.98 -12.01 9.73
CA GLU A 99 -3.35 -11.52 9.54
C GLU A 99 -3.86 -10.91 10.86
N MET A 100 -4.56 -9.79 10.77
CA MET A 100 -5.06 -9.06 11.93
C MET A 100 -6.38 -8.37 11.62
N ASP A 101 -7.06 -7.84 12.64
CA ASP A 101 -8.17 -6.92 12.42
C ASP A 101 -7.65 -5.64 11.74
N GLU A 102 -8.44 -5.07 10.83
CA GLU A 102 -8.08 -3.88 10.08
C GLU A 102 -7.73 -2.67 10.98
N GLY A 103 -8.43 -2.52 12.12
CA GLY A 103 -8.16 -1.50 13.13
C GLY A 103 -6.84 -1.73 13.86
N MET A 104 -6.36 -2.97 13.96
CA MET A 104 -5.03 -3.28 14.48
C MET A 104 -3.93 -2.78 13.56
N LEU A 105 -4.10 -2.87 12.24
CA LEU A 105 -3.12 -2.36 11.28
C LEU A 105 -2.92 -0.84 11.46
N ARG A 106 -4.03 -0.09 11.55
CA ARG A 106 -4.01 1.34 11.87
C ARG A 106 -3.31 1.59 13.21
N CYS A 107 -3.66 0.82 14.24
CA CYS A 107 -3.08 0.94 15.58
C CYS A 107 -1.56 0.72 15.59
N GLY A 108 -1.08 -0.29 14.87
CA GLY A 108 0.35 -0.57 14.74
C GLY A 108 1.11 0.52 13.99
N LEU A 109 0.55 1.07 12.92
CA LEU A 109 1.12 2.21 12.21
C LEU A 109 1.15 3.48 13.10
N GLN A 110 0.09 3.72 13.88
CA GLN A 110 0.04 4.83 14.84
C GLN A 110 1.10 4.68 15.93
N ALA A 111 1.28 3.48 16.48
CA ALA A 111 2.33 3.21 17.45
C ALA A 111 3.73 3.51 16.86
N ALA A 112 3.99 3.07 15.63
CA ALA A 112 5.24 3.36 14.92
C ALA A 112 5.44 4.86 14.67
N ALA A 113 4.44 5.56 14.14
CA ALA A 113 4.49 7.00 13.89
C ALA A 113 4.75 7.83 15.16
N GLN A 114 4.22 7.38 16.31
CA GLN A 114 4.45 8.01 17.61
C GLN A 114 5.75 7.56 18.30
N ARG A 115 6.48 6.62 17.69
CA ARG A 115 7.70 5.99 18.24
C ARG A 115 7.44 5.26 19.57
N LEU A 116 6.23 4.75 19.76
CA LEU A 116 5.86 3.88 20.87
C LEU A 116 6.12 2.41 20.51
N PRO A 117 6.40 1.53 21.48
CA PRO A 117 6.60 0.10 21.21
C PRO A 117 5.29 -0.62 20.88
N PHE A 118 4.17 -0.18 21.44
CA PHE A 118 2.84 -0.72 21.21
C PHE A 118 1.76 0.33 21.53
N LEU A 119 0.54 0.07 21.08
CA LEU A 119 -0.67 0.74 21.57
C LEU A 119 -1.71 -0.32 22.03
N PRO A 120 -2.45 -0.07 23.12
CA PRO A 120 -3.47 -1.01 23.57
C PRO A 120 -4.71 -0.96 22.66
N ILE A 121 -5.22 -2.13 22.25
CA ILE A 121 -6.43 -2.25 21.44
C ILE A 121 -7.28 -3.46 21.88
N ARG A 122 -8.60 -3.36 21.75
CA ARG A 122 -9.53 -4.45 22.08
C ARG A 122 -9.64 -5.48 20.95
N ALA A 123 -9.58 -5.03 19.71
CA ALA A 123 -9.63 -5.87 18.52
C ALA A 123 -8.55 -6.96 18.58
N GLY A 124 -8.90 -8.18 18.17
CA GLY A 124 -8.07 -9.38 18.27
C GLY A 124 -8.34 -10.25 19.51
N LEU A 125 -8.85 -9.69 20.61
CA LEU A 125 -9.22 -10.52 21.77
C LEU A 125 -10.38 -11.46 21.43
N GLY A 126 -10.23 -12.74 21.75
CA GLY A 126 -11.27 -13.76 21.55
C GLY A 126 -11.43 -14.24 20.10
N SER A 127 -10.56 -13.80 19.18
CA SER A 127 -10.49 -14.30 17.81
C SER A 127 -9.21 -15.10 17.57
N SER A 128 -9.11 -15.74 16.40
CA SER A 128 -7.90 -16.44 15.94
C SER A 128 -6.78 -15.51 15.48
N VAL A 129 -6.90 -14.19 15.64
CA VAL A 129 -5.80 -13.27 15.32
C VAL A 129 -4.54 -13.64 16.09
N LEU A 130 -4.66 -14.05 17.36
CA LEU A 130 -3.49 -14.50 18.14
C LEU A 130 -2.79 -15.72 17.53
N ASP A 131 -3.52 -16.62 16.88
CA ASP A 131 -2.99 -17.82 16.24
C ASP A 131 -2.10 -17.45 15.04
N PHE A 132 -2.52 -16.47 14.23
CA PHE A 132 -1.73 -15.98 13.08
C PHE A 132 -0.41 -15.32 13.46
N TRP A 133 -0.29 -14.83 14.70
CA TRP A 133 0.89 -14.14 15.17
C TRP A 133 1.90 -15.05 15.87
N GLU A 134 1.62 -16.35 16.04
CA GLU A 134 2.60 -17.36 16.49
C GLU A 134 3.37 -16.95 17.77
N GLY A 135 2.71 -16.27 18.70
CA GLY A 135 3.31 -15.76 19.94
C GLY A 135 4.01 -14.40 19.82
N GLU A 136 4.05 -13.77 18.65
CA GLU A 136 4.55 -12.40 18.46
C GLU A 136 3.59 -11.34 19.03
N LEU A 137 2.29 -11.64 19.10
CA LEU A 137 1.25 -10.73 19.62
C LEU A 137 0.96 -11.03 21.09
N GLN A 138 1.14 -10.01 21.94
CA GLN A 138 1.01 -10.13 23.40
C GLN A 138 -0.13 -9.27 23.94
N THR A 139 -0.49 -9.46 25.21
CA THR A 139 -1.48 -8.63 25.91
C THR A 139 -0.82 -7.68 26.91
N VAL A 140 -1.57 -6.65 27.31
CA VAL A 140 -1.17 -5.67 28.33
C VAL A 140 -2.34 -5.40 29.27
N THR A 141 -2.08 -5.38 30.57
CA THR A 141 -3.08 -5.07 31.60
C THR A 141 -2.97 -3.62 32.03
N SER A 142 -4.10 -2.91 32.04
CA SER A 142 -4.19 -1.53 32.53
C SER A 142 -3.73 -1.45 33.99
N PRO A 143 -2.92 -0.45 34.39
CA PRO A 143 -2.61 -0.23 35.80
C PRO A 143 -3.78 0.41 36.57
N TYR A 144 -4.82 0.87 35.88
CA TYR A 144 -6.00 1.50 36.47
C TYR A 144 -7.20 0.54 36.47
N PRO A 145 -8.01 0.53 37.56
CA PRO A 145 -9.14 -0.37 37.67
C PRO A 145 -10.26 -0.01 36.69
N ALA A 146 -10.96 -1.04 36.20
CA ALA A 146 -12.16 -0.87 35.39
C ALA A 146 -13.35 -0.41 36.25
N PRO A 147 -14.38 0.24 35.67
CA PRO A 147 -15.57 0.68 36.40
C PRO A 147 -16.31 -0.44 37.17
N GLY A 148 -16.19 -1.70 36.73
CA GLY A 148 -16.79 -2.88 37.37
C GLY A 148 -15.91 -3.61 38.38
N GLY A 149 -14.75 -3.05 38.74
CA GLY A 149 -13.72 -3.74 39.53
C GLY A 149 -12.77 -4.56 38.65
N GLY A 150 -11.59 -4.91 39.19
CA GLY A 150 -10.52 -5.57 38.44
C GLY A 150 -9.81 -4.63 37.45
N HIS A 151 -9.00 -5.20 36.56
CA HIS A 151 -8.22 -4.47 35.55
C HIS A 151 -8.53 -5.02 34.15
N GLU A 152 -8.58 -4.14 33.15
CA GLU A 152 -8.74 -4.59 31.76
C GLU A 152 -7.41 -5.08 31.18
N THR A 153 -7.45 -6.23 30.50
CA THR A 153 -6.35 -6.75 29.67
C THR A 153 -6.73 -6.59 28.21
N LEU A 154 -5.85 -5.96 27.42
CA LEU A 154 -6.03 -5.61 26.01
C LEU A 154 -4.91 -6.23 25.16
N ILE A 155 -5.07 -6.27 23.83
CA ILE A 155 -3.95 -6.56 22.92
C ILE A 155 -2.95 -5.41 23.00
N ALA A 156 -1.67 -5.73 23.14
CA ALA A 156 -0.58 -4.80 22.96
C ALA A 156 -0.15 -4.83 21.48
N MET A 157 -0.84 -4.07 20.63
CA MET A 157 -0.55 -4.07 19.19
C MET A 157 0.84 -3.48 18.94
N PRO A 158 1.82 -4.28 18.46
CA PRO A 158 3.18 -3.80 18.30
C PRO A 158 3.26 -2.74 17.20
N ALA A 159 4.24 -1.86 17.32
CA ALA A 159 4.53 -0.88 16.28
C ALA A 159 4.94 -1.56 14.96
N LEU A 160 4.22 -1.23 13.89
CA LEU A 160 4.55 -1.64 12.53
C LEU A 160 5.58 -0.67 11.94
N ARG A 161 6.84 -0.83 12.37
CA ARG A 161 7.97 -0.04 11.84
C ARG A 161 8.34 -0.51 10.45
N LEU A 162 8.60 0.44 9.55
CA LEU A 162 8.82 0.17 8.14
C LEU A 162 10.20 0.68 7.73
N ASP A 163 10.92 -0.10 6.93
CA ASP A 163 12.16 0.35 6.29
C ASP A 163 11.84 1.35 5.17
N ALA A 164 10.73 1.12 4.47
CA ALA A 164 10.22 2.02 3.45
C ALA A 164 8.70 2.07 3.38
N ALA A 165 8.17 3.17 2.85
CA ALA A 165 6.75 3.30 2.52
C ALA A 165 6.54 3.91 1.13
N PHE A 166 5.55 3.37 0.43
CA PHE A 166 5.01 3.93 -0.81
C PHE A 166 3.61 4.48 -0.59
N ALA A 167 3.36 5.69 -1.07
CA ALA A 167 2.02 6.28 -1.12
C ALA A 167 1.76 6.93 -2.48
N HIS A 168 0.49 7.11 -2.81
CA HIS A 168 0.05 7.84 -4.00
C HIS A 168 -1.02 8.85 -3.62
N LEU A 169 -0.83 10.10 -4.04
CA LEU A 169 -1.77 11.21 -3.79
C LEU A 169 -2.08 11.98 -5.07
N ASN A 170 -3.12 12.79 -5.06
CA ASN A 170 -3.57 13.48 -6.27
C ASN A 170 -2.62 14.63 -6.64
N LEU A 171 -2.21 15.44 -5.67
CA LEU A 171 -1.43 16.65 -5.93
C LEU A 171 -0.28 16.78 -4.94
N GLY A 172 0.89 17.20 -5.40
CA GLY A 172 2.03 17.46 -4.52
C GLY A 172 2.97 18.52 -5.04
N ASP A 173 3.91 18.94 -4.20
CA ASP A 173 5.01 19.82 -4.60
C ASP A 173 6.36 19.11 -4.58
N ALA A 174 7.37 19.75 -5.17
CA ALA A 174 8.74 19.20 -5.25
C ALA A 174 9.42 19.01 -3.88
N GLN A 175 8.82 19.48 -2.77
CA GLN A 175 9.39 19.38 -1.41
C GLN A 175 8.71 18.27 -0.58
N GLY A 176 7.66 17.65 -1.12
CA GLY A 176 6.91 16.56 -0.49
C GLY A 176 5.70 17.01 0.33
N ASN A 177 5.22 18.24 0.17
CA ASN A 177 3.87 18.55 0.63
C ASN A 177 2.88 17.98 -0.38
N ALA A 178 1.80 17.36 0.07
CA ALA A 178 0.84 16.73 -0.84
C ALA A 178 -0.55 16.58 -0.25
N ALA A 179 -1.51 16.40 -1.15
CA ALA A 179 -2.93 16.36 -0.85
C ALA A 179 -3.67 15.25 -1.61
N TYR A 180 -4.67 14.70 -0.95
CA TYR A 180 -5.73 13.93 -1.59
C TYR A 180 -6.87 14.88 -1.98
N THR A 181 -7.61 14.55 -3.04
CA THR A 181 -8.77 15.34 -3.51
C THR A 181 -10.08 14.56 -3.45
N GLY A 182 -10.01 13.26 -3.17
CA GLY A 182 -11.17 12.38 -3.00
C GLY A 182 -11.82 12.49 -1.61
N ILE A 183 -12.74 11.56 -1.34
CA ILE A 183 -13.52 11.54 -0.09
C ILE A 183 -12.74 10.99 1.11
N ASP A 184 -11.57 10.37 0.89
CA ASP A 184 -10.87 9.59 1.91
C ASP A 184 -9.33 9.78 1.80
N PRO A 185 -8.64 10.16 2.90
CA PRO A 185 -7.18 10.16 2.97
C PRO A 185 -6.57 8.75 3.07
N TYR A 186 -7.38 7.73 3.38
CA TYR A 186 -6.93 6.42 3.85
C TYR A 186 -5.98 6.59 5.05
N PHE A 187 -4.81 5.95 5.02
CA PHE A 187 -3.80 6.05 6.07
C PHE A 187 -2.41 6.33 5.51
N ASP A 188 -2.35 7.01 4.36
CA ASP A 188 -1.11 7.26 3.65
C ASP A 188 -0.11 8.06 4.50
N ASP A 189 -0.60 9.00 5.31
CA ASP A 189 0.19 9.73 6.30
C ASP A 189 0.82 8.81 7.35
N LEU A 190 0.06 7.85 7.87
CA LEU A 190 0.54 6.90 8.87
C LEU A 190 1.61 5.97 8.30
N PHE A 191 1.45 5.48 7.06
CA PHE A 191 2.48 4.70 6.39
C PHE A 191 3.79 5.49 6.24
N LEU A 192 3.69 6.74 5.79
CA LEU A 192 4.86 7.61 5.61
C LEU A 192 5.51 7.96 6.96
N MET A 193 4.74 8.19 8.02
CA MET A 193 5.29 8.46 9.36
C MET A 193 5.88 7.23 10.06
N ALA A 194 5.44 6.02 9.70
CA ALA A 194 5.94 4.76 10.24
C ALA A 194 7.24 4.27 9.56
N ALA A 195 7.70 4.94 8.50
CA ALA A 195 8.80 4.51 7.66
C ALA A 195 10.09 5.35 7.76
N GLU A 196 11.23 4.70 7.55
CA GLU A 196 12.53 5.38 7.43
C GLU A 196 12.72 6.04 6.06
N LYS A 197 12.39 5.33 4.96
CA LYS A 197 12.44 5.84 3.58
C LYS A 197 11.04 6.04 3.01
N ARG A 198 10.70 7.24 2.57
CA ARG A 198 9.30 7.61 2.28
C ARG A 198 9.16 8.16 0.89
N PHE A 199 8.54 7.38 0.02
CA PHE A 199 8.40 7.70 -1.39
C PHE A 199 6.95 7.96 -1.74
N LEU A 200 6.70 9.14 -2.27
CA LEU A 200 5.39 9.62 -2.63
C LEU A 200 5.31 9.78 -4.14
N SER A 201 4.32 9.15 -4.75
CA SER A 201 3.93 9.44 -6.12
C SER A 201 2.71 10.36 -6.13
N VAL A 202 2.64 11.25 -7.10
CA VAL A 202 1.48 12.12 -7.30
C VAL A 202 1.06 12.17 -8.75
N GLU A 203 -0.24 12.40 -9.01
CA GLU A 203 -0.73 12.59 -10.38
C GLU A 203 -0.10 13.82 -11.04
N ARG A 204 0.10 14.89 -10.26
CA ARG A 204 0.77 16.11 -10.74
C ARG A 204 1.61 16.79 -9.66
N VAL A 205 2.81 17.21 -10.04
CA VAL A 205 3.67 18.07 -9.23
C VAL A 205 3.42 19.54 -9.60
N VAL A 206 3.08 20.35 -8.61
CA VAL A 206 2.76 21.78 -8.78
C VAL A 206 3.60 22.64 -7.83
N PRO A 207 3.74 23.96 -8.09
CA PRO A 207 4.32 24.87 -7.12
C PRO A 207 3.51 24.86 -5.80
N THR A 208 4.19 24.98 -4.66
CA THR A 208 3.53 24.97 -3.33
C THR A 208 2.36 25.96 -3.21
N GLN A 209 2.48 27.15 -3.83
CA GLN A 209 1.41 28.15 -3.83
C GLN A 209 0.16 27.72 -4.60
N GLU A 210 0.31 26.91 -5.65
CA GLU A 210 -0.81 26.30 -6.37
C GLU A 210 -1.44 25.20 -5.53
N LEU A 211 -0.63 24.30 -4.95
CA LEU A 211 -1.09 23.21 -4.09
C LEU A 211 -2.00 23.72 -2.96
N VAL A 212 -1.52 24.68 -2.15
CA VAL A 212 -2.28 25.18 -0.99
C VAL A 212 -3.53 25.99 -1.35
N LYS A 213 -3.65 26.44 -2.61
CA LYS A 213 -4.86 27.11 -3.12
C LYS A 213 -5.84 26.12 -3.74
N ALA A 214 -5.35 25.00 -4.27
CA ALA A 214 -6.16 24.00 -4.96
C ALA A 214 -7.01 23.15 -4.01
N VAL A 215 -6.60 23.00 -2.75
CA VAL A 215 -7.27 22.13 -1.77
C VAL A 215 -7.50 22.84 -0.42
N PRO A 216 -8.49 22.42 0.39
CA PRO A 216 -8.63 22.91 1.75
C PRO A 216 -7.44 22.46 2.62
N PRO A 217 -7.08 23.20 3.69
CA PRO A 217 -5.91 22.87 4.52
C PRO A 217 -5.93 21.45 5.12
N GLN A 218 -7.10 20.90 5.42
CA GLN A 218 -7.26 19.55 5.97
C GLN A 218 -6.91 18.45 4.96
N ALA A 219 -6.98 18.75 3.66
CA ALA A 219 -6.61 17.82 2.60
C ALA A 219 -5.10 17.77 2.34
N LEU A 220 -4.33 18.74 2.86
CA LEU A 220 -2.86 18.71 2.90
C LEU A 220 -2.39 17.67 3.92
N LEU A 221 -2.59 16.41 3.57
CA LEU A 221 -2.37 15.24 4.41
C LEU A 221 -0.89 15.05 4.77
N VAL A 222 0.00 15.37 3.84
CA VAL A 222 1.43 15.09 3.95
C VAL A 222 2.22 16.39 3.90
N ASN A 223 3.18 16.53 4.82
CA ASN A 223 4.11 17.65 4.85
C ASN A 223 5.54 17.20 4.54
N ARG A 224 6.42 18.16 4.24
CA ARG A 224 7.85 17.94 3.93
C ARG A 224 8.65 17.08 4.92
N MET A 225 8.22 16.89 6.16
CA MET A 225 8.93 16.04 7.12
C MET A 225 8.59 14.56 6.96
N MET A 226 7.61 14.21 6.13
CA MET A 226 7.08 12.85 5.96
C MET A 226 7.50 12.21 4.62
N VAL A 227 8.32 12.88 3.81
CA VAL A 227 8.66 12.45 2.45
C VAL A 227 10.15 12.64 2.16
N ASP A 228 10.79 11.67 1.53
CA ASP A 228 12.19 11.73 1.05
C ASP A 228 12.28 11.88 -0.45
N GLY A 229 11.36 11.27 -1.21
CA GLY A 229 11.30 11.35 -2.66
C GLY A 229 9.88 11.60 -3.19
N VAL A 230 9.76 12.45 -4.20
CA VAL A 230 8.51 12.77 -4.90
C VAL A 230 8.62 12.35 -6.36
N VAL A 231 7.64 11.60 -6.86
CA VAL A 231 7.57 11.18 -8.26
C VAL A 231 6.27 11.70 -8.87
N GLU A 232 6.35 12.41 -10.00
CA GLU A 232 5.18 12.69 -10.82
C GLU A 232 4.86 11.44 -11.65
N ALA A 233 3.73 10.81 -11.39
CA ALA A 233 3.30 9.57 -12.03
C ALA A 233 1.80 9.67 -12.41
N PRO A 234 1.46 10.33 -13.54
CA PRO A 234 0.09 10.40 -14.03
C PRO A 234 -0.45 9.00 -14.34
N GLY A 235 -1.64 8.68 -13.83
CA GLY A 235 -2.19 7.33 -13.87
C GLY A 235 -1.46 6.35 -12.96
N GLY A 236 -0.71 6.85 -11.97
CA GLY A 236 0.19 6.08 -11.13
C GLY A 236 -0.52 5.09 -10.21
N ALA A 237 -1.80 5.31 -9.92
CA ALA A 237 -2.64 4.37 -9.19
C ALA A 237 -3.38 3.35 -10.06
N HIS A 238 -3.31 3.47 -11.39
CA HIS A 238 -3.95 2.53 -12.30
C HIS A 238 -3.49 1.09 -12.03
N PHE A 239 -4.40 0.11 -11.94
CA PHE A 239 -5.82 0.12 -12.30
C PHE A 239 -6.80 0.39 -11.13
N THR A 240 -6.28 0.78 -9.96
CA THR A 240 -7.12 1.16 -8.81
C THR A 240 -7.76 2.54 -9.01
N THR A 241 -8.77 2.89 -8.20
CA THR A 241 -9.38 4.23 -8.26
C THR A 241 -8.46 5.31 -7.70
N ALA A 242 -8.42 6.50 -8.29
CA ALA A 242 -7.81 7.69 -7.71
C ALA A 242 -8.80 8.87 -7.73
N ALA A 243 -10.00 8.62 -7.19
CA ALA A 243 -11.06 9.61 -7.19
C ALA A 243 -10.61 10.96 -6.60
N PRO A 244 -11.03 12.09 -7.18
CA PRO A 244 -11.96 12.23 -8.31
C PRO A 244 -11.29 12.18 -9.68
N ASP A 245 -9.97 12.09 -9.76
CA ASP A 245 -9.21 12.21 -11.02
C ASP A 245 -9.58 11.09 -12.01
N TYR A 246 -9.70 9.86 -11.51
CA TYR A 246 -10.26 8.73 -12.26
C TYR A 246 -10.83 7.65 -11.34
N GLY A 247 -11.84 6.92 -11.85
CA GLY A 247 -12.39 5.73 -11.21
C GLY A 247 -11.50 4.50 -11.40
N ARG A 248 -11.89 3.39 -10.77
CA ARG A 248 -11.23 2.10 -10.98
C ARG A 248 -11.42 1.63 -12.42
N ASP A 249 -10.37 1.09 -13.04
CA ASP A 249 -10.51 0.43 -14.32
C ASP A 249 -11.02 -1.00 -14.12
N GLU A 250 -12.35 -1.13 -14.05
CA GLU A 250 -13.02 -2.41 -13.79
C GLU A 250 -12.80 -3.44 -14.92
N LYS A 251 -12.56 -2.99 -16.17
CA LYS A 251 -12.26 -3.90 -17.29
C LYS A 251 -10.84 -4.43 -17.14
N PHE A 252 -9.87 -3.55 -16.88
CA PHE A 252 -8.47 -3.95 -16.73
C PHE A 252 -8.24 -4.79 -15.47
N GLN A 253 -8.89 -4.47 -14.35
CA GLN A 253 -8.79 -5.28 -13.13
C GLN A 253 -9.33 -6.70 -13.35
N ARG A 254 -10.43 -6.84 -14.10
CA ARG A 254 -10.97 -8.15 -14.48
C ARG A 254 -9.97 -8.91 -15.36
N HIS A 255 -9.39 -8.23 -16.36
CA HIS A 255 -8.36 -8.82 -17.21
C HIS A 255 -7.14 -9.31 -16.42
N TYR A 256 -6.66 -8.52 -15.45
CA TYR A 256 -5.62 -8.93 -14.50
C TYR A 256 -6.00 -10.21 -13.74
N ALA A 257 -7.22 -10.26 -13.19
CA ALA A 257 -7.67 -11.41 -12.40
C ALA A 257 -7.87 -12.66 -13.26
N GLU A 258 -8.41 -12.51 -14.47
CA GLU A 258 -8.60 -13.60 -15.43
C GLU A 258 -7.27 -14.14 -15.95
N ALA A 259 -6.32 -13.27 -16.28
CA ALA A 259 -4.99 -13.64 -16.73
C ALA A 259 -4.23 -14.49 -15.70
N ALA A 260 -4.51 -14.30 -14.41
CA ALA A 260 -3.94 -15.11 -13.34
C ALA A 260 -4.46 -16.57 -13.33
N SER A 261 -5.44 -16.95 -14.14
CA SER A 261 -6.05 -18.30 -14.09
C SER A 261 -5.20 -19.38 -14.74
N THR A 262 -4.34 -19.03 -15.69
CA THR A 262 -3.45 -19.96 -16.41
C THR A 262 -2.04 -19.40 -16.53
N ASP A 263 -1.05 -20.28 -16.70
CA ASP A 263 0.35 -19.85 -16.85
C ASP A 263 0.55 -19.09 -18.16
N GLU A 264 -0.08 -19.53 -19.26
CA GLU A 264 -0.02 -18.86 -20.56
C GLU A 264 -0.68 -17.47 -20.50
N GLY A 265 -1.83 -17.36 -19.85
CA GLY A 265 -2.55 -16.08 -19.68
C GLY A 265 -1.71 -15.09 -18.89
N TRP A 266 -1.05 -15.57 -17.83
CA TRP A 266 -0.18 -14.72 -17.02
C TRP A 266 1.09 -14.30 -17.77
N GLN A 267 1.72 -15.22 -18.51
CA GLN A 267 2.89 -14.89 -19.34
C GLN A 267 2.55 -13.80 -20.37
N GLN A 268 1.39 -13.89 -21.02
CA GLN A 268 0.93 -12.86 -21.96
C GLN A 268 0.68 -11.51 -21.26
N PHE A 269 0.08 -11.52 -20.06
CA PHE A 269 -0.12 -10.32 -19.26
C PHE A 269 1.22 -9.67 -18.87
N VAL A 270 2.19 -10.48 -18.43
CA VAL A 270 3.54 -10.01 -18.08
C VAL A 270 4.24 -9.41 -19.30
N GLN A 271 4.23 -10.11 -20.43
CA GLN A 271 4.87 -9.62 -21.67
C GLN A 271 4.30 -8.28 -22.12
N THR A 272 2.97 -8.13 -22.07
CA THR A 272 2.29 -6.93 -22.55
C THR A 272 2.40 -5.75 -21.58
N PHE A 273 2.23 -6.00 -20.27
CA PHE A 273 2.02 -4.92 -19.29
C PHE A 273 3.17 -4.73 -18.29
N LEU A 274 4.00 -5.74 -18.04
CA LEU A 274 4.96 -5.72 -16.93
C LEU A 274 6.42 -5.87 -17.36
N SER A 275 6.69 -5.99 -18.66
CA SER A 275 8.04 -6.24 -19.22
C SER A 275 8.76 -4.96 -19.70
N GLY A 276 8.11 -3.80 -19.59
CA GLY A 276 8.64 -2.50 -20.01
C GLY A 276 8.64 -1.46 -18.90
N SER A 277 8.87 -0.20 -19.27
CA SER A 277 8.80 0.96 -18.38
C SER A 277 7.36 1.27 -17.93
N GLU A 278 7.19 2.25 -17.03
CA GLU A 278 5.85 2.76 -16.70
C GLU A 278 5.16 3.39 -17.92
N GLU A 279 5.90 4.02 -18.83
CA GLU A 279 5.33 4.59 -20.06
C GLU A 279 4.80 3.50 -20.99
N ASP A 280 5.52 2.38 -21.11
CA ASP A 280 5.10 1.22 -21.89
C ASP A 280 3.82 0.60 -21.31
N TYR A 281 3.75 0.46 -19.98
CA TYR A 281 2.53 0.02 -19.30
C TYR A 281 1.34 0.92 -19.63
N GLN A 282 1.50 2.24 -19.47
CA GLN A 282 0.43 3.20 -19.74
C GLN A 282 0.01 3.18 -21.22
N ALA A 283 0.95 2.97 -22.14
CA ALA A 283 0.64 2.81 -23.57
C ALA A 283 -0.16 1.53 -23.85
N ALA A 284 0.26 0.40 -23.29
CA ALA A 284 -0.43 -0.88 -23.44
C ALA A 284 -1.85 -0.85 -22.84
N VAL A 285 -2.03 -0.18 -21.69
CA VAL A 285 -3.35 0.04 -21.08
C VAL A 285 -4.27 0.87 -22.00
N ARG A 286 -3.75 1.90 -22.66
CA ARG A 286 -4.53 2.70 -23.62
C ARG A 286 -4.97 1.86 -24.82
N ALA A 287 -4.06 1.06 -25.39
CA ALA A 287 -4.38 0.14 -26.48
C ALA A 287 -5.47 -0.88 -26.07
N PHE A 288 -5.35 -1.46 -24.87
CA PHE A 288 -6.36 -2.36 -24.31
C PHE A 288 -7.75 -1.71 -24.21
N LYS A 289 -7.81 -0.42 -23.82
CA LYS A 289 -9.08 0.33 -23.72
C LYS A 289 -9.72 0.58 -25.08
N GLU A 290 -8.90 0.87 -26.09
CA GLU A 290 -9.36 1.08 -27.48
C GLU A 290 -9.93 -0.22 -28.07
N GLU A 291 -9.24 -1.34 -27.87
CA GLU A 291 -9.69 -2.67 -28.28
C GLU A 291 -10.99 -3.08 -27.56
N ALA A 292 -11.09 -2.86 -26.24
CA ALA A 292 -12.26 -3.20 -25.45
C ALA A 292 -13.47 -2.25 -25.65
N SER A 293 -13.33 -1.24 -26.50
CA SER A 293 -14.40 -0.30 -26.89
C SER A 293 -14.80 -0.43 -28.36
N SER A 294 -14.08 -1.26 -29.13
CA SER A 294 -14.38 -1.62 -30.52
C SER A 294 -15.27 -2.86 -30.58
#